data_AF-A0A410FSH5-F1
#
_entry.id   AF-A0A410FSH5-F1
#
_cell.length_a   1.000
_cell.length_b   1.000
_cell.length_c   1.000
_cell.angle_alpha   90.00
_cell.angle_beta   90.00
_cell.angle_gamma   90.00
#
_symmetry.space_group_name_H-M   'P 1'
#
loop_
_entity.id
_entity.type
_entity.pdbx_description
1 polymer ?
#
loop_
_entity_poly.entity_id
_entity_poly.type
_entity_poly.pdbx_seq_one_letter_code
_entity_poly.pdbx_strand_id
1 'polypeptide(L)'
;MDRERGREEFAQKWRQLLGEVHDQMLRACLPSSPDKVHRERDGLRIEIESPFKKEYIQRKMAKLAEAVRTVFGEMEVRLGDPGDQRELPFGEEVVQPVRTEPAPREAATPARILVLGIGGGGINALARMREARLAGVRLAALDTDRQVLAGFQGGPSLLVGERVTHGRSTGGDPEKARRAAEGASEEIDDLVGDAHLVFLTCGLGKGTGAGIAPVVAQIARARGALTVGVVTLPFSFEGEIRDQRAKASLARLGEKTDVLIVIRNDRLLEIFPNVPVSRAFELADDVLLRGVRGISDLITVPGLVNLDFADVASVLRGAGAAMMGTGEAHGENRAIRAAKSAVTNPLLEGGTIRGARRILLNITGGEDLTLAEVTQIAESIRKAAASEADLTFGAVIRAQQSGTIEVTVIAADFRGATVEVEEPEQRVRPVIPRRIAGEDLDVPTFLRRPES
;
A
#
# COMPACT_ATOMS: atom_id res chain seq x y z
N MET A 1 -8.42 58.45 -12.90
CA MET A 1 -7.62 58.25 -14.12
C MET A 1 -6.31 57.52 -13.85
N ASP A 2 -5.36 58.01 -13.04
CA ASP A 2 -4.04 57.33 -12.87
C ASP A 2 -4.11 55.98 -12.11
N ARG A 3 -5.02 55.82 -11.14
CA ARG A 3 -5.21 54.55 -10.40
C ARG A 3 -5.93 53.46 -11.20
N GLU A 4 -6.79 53.82 -12.15
CA GLU A 4 -7.51 52.86 -13.00
C GLU A 4 -6.58 52.29 -14.07
N ARG A 5 -5.76 53.14 -14.68
CA ARG A 5 -4.77 52.74 -15.69
C ARG A 5 -3.72 51.77 -15.13
N GLY A 6 -3.25 52.00 -13.90
CA GLY A 6 -2.30 51.10 -13.23
C GLY A 6 -2.88 49.73 -12.83
N ARG A 7 -4.19 49.63 -12.56
CA ARG A 7 -4.85 48.34 -12.30
C ARG A 7 -5.02 47.53 -13.58
N GLU A 8 -5.33 48.19 -14.68
CA GLU A 8 -5.52 47.55 -15.98
C GLU A 8 -4.20 47.00 -16.54
N GLU A 9 -3.11 47.75 -16.40
CA GLU A 9 -1.75 47.28 -16.72
C GLU A 9 -1.32 46.09 -15.85
N PHE A 10 -1.64 46.10 -14.55
CA PHE A 10 -1.36 44.97 -13.65
C PHE A 10 -2.14 43.72 -14.04
N ALA A 11 -3.43 43.86 -14.35
CA ALA A 11 -4.28 42.75 -14.81
C ALA A 11 -3.80 42.13 -16.13
N GLN A 12 -3.21 42.95 -17.02
CA GLN A 12 -2.62 42.47 -18.27
C GLN A 12 -1.32 41.70 -18.02
N LYS A 13 -0.44 42.20 -17.14
CA LYS A 13 0.78 41.50 -16.73
C LYS A 13 0.47 40.19 -16.00
N TRP A 14 -0.56 40.15 -15.16
CA TRP A 14 -0.98 38.91 -14.49
C TRP A 14 -1.45 37.86 -15.49
N ARG A 15 -2.23 38.25 -16.51
CA ARG A 15 -2.63 37.35 -17.59
C ARG A 15 -1.45 36.85 -18.43
N GLN A 16 -0.46 37.70 -18.67
CA GLN A 16 0.78 37.32 -19.34
C GLN A 16 1.56 36.28 -18.51
N LEU A 17 1.69 36.49 -17.20
CA LEU A 17 2.34 35.54 -16.30
C LEU A 17 1.66 34.17 -16.31
N LEU A 18 0.33 34.12 -16.26
CA LEU A 18 -0.40 32.86 -16.38
C LEU A 18 -0.14 32.15 -17.73
N GLY A 19 0.21 32.89 -18.79
CA GLY A 19 0.64 32.36 -20.08
C GLY A 19 2.04 31.74 -20.07
N GLU A 20 2.98 32.36 -19.36
CA GLU A 20 4.38 31.91 -19.22
C GLU A 20 4.52 30.67 -18.31
N VAL A 21 3.54 30.41 -17.43
CA VAL A 21 3.51 29.20 -16.62
C VAL A 21 3.13 27.99 -17.49
N HIS A 22 4.13 27.31 -18.04
CA HIS A 22 3.97 26.07 -18.83
C HIS A 22 3.51 24.86 -18.01
N ASP A 23 3.66 24.91 -16.69
CA ASP A 23 3.18 23.88 -15.77
C ASP A 23 1.66 24.05 -15.57
N GLN A 24 0.88 23.22 -16.27
CA GLN A 24 -0.59 23.31 -16.28
C GLN A 24 -1.21 23.23 -14.87
N MET A 25 -0.59 22.46 -13.97
CA MET A 25 -1.07 22.28 -12.61
C MET A 25 -0.73 23.49 -11.73
N LEU A 26 0.45 24.08 -11.88
CA LEU A 26 0.80 25.35 -11.22
C LEU A 26 -0.13 26.48 -11.68
N ARG A 27 -0.40 26.58 -12.99
CA ARG A 27 -1.32 27.58 -13.55
C ARG A 27 -2.75 27.45 -13.01
N ALA A 28 -3.25 26.23 -12.85
CA ALA A 28 -4.59 25.98 -12.30
C ALA A 28 -4.70 26.28 -10.79
N CYS A 29 -3.58 26.25 -10.06
CA CYS A 29 -3.54 26.63 -8.65
C CYS A 29 -3.56 28.15 -8.43
N LEU A 30 -3.11 28.93 -9.42
CA LEU A 30 -3.08 30.39 -9.36
C LEU A 30 -4.47 31.01 -9.59
N PRO A 31 -4.76 32.19 -9.01
CA PRO A 31 -6.01 32.89 -9.28
C PRO A 31 -6.11 33.33 -10.75
N SER A 32 -7.21 32.96 -11.41
CA SER A 32 -7.52 33.45 -12.75
C SER A 32 -7.92 34.93 -12.77
N SER A 33 -8.53 35.42 -11.67
CA SER A 33 -8.84 36.84 -11.49
C SER A 33 -7.68 37.55 -10.79
N PRO A 34 -7.22 38.71 -11.30
CA PRO A 34 -6.17 39.52 -10.66
C PRO A 34 -6.61 40.13 -9.31
N ASP A 35 -7.90 40.10 -8.97
CA ASP A 35 -8.42 40.68 -7.73
C ASP A 35 -7.90 40.01 -6.45
N LYS A 36 -7.44 38.74 -6.57
CA LYS A 36 -6.86 37.96 -5.48
C LYS A 36 -5.31 38.09 -5.42
N VAL A 37 -4.75 39.06 -6.13
CA VAL A 37 -3.30 39.30 -6.19
C VAL A 37 -3.00 40.75 -5.86
N HIS A 38 -2.21 40.96 -4.82
CA HIS A 38 -1.87 42.28 -4.31
C HIS A 38 -0.39 42.57 -4.53
N ARG A 39 -0.09 43.73 -5.11
CA ARG A 39 1.27 44.22 -5.28
C ARG A 39 1.73 44.93 -4.01
N GLU A 40 2.78 44.40 -3.37
CA GLU A 40 3.50 45.02 -2.26
C GLU A 40 4.77 45.73 -2.76
N ARG A 41 5.49 46.47 -1.90
CA ARG A 41 6.67 47.25 -2.30
C ARG A 41 7.78 46.40 -2.94
N ASP A 42 8.03 45.21 -2.37
CA ASP A 42 9.11 44.30 -2.80
C ASP A 42 8.57 42.90 -3.19
N GLY A 43 7.26 42.76 -3.40
CA GLY A 43 6.66 41.45 -3.62
C GLY A 43 5.22 41.41 -4.14
N LEU A 44 4.76 40.21 -4.44
CA LEU A 44 3.39 39.87 -4.84
C LEU A 44 2.79 38.97 -3.76
N ARG A 45 1.68 39.39 -3.18
CA ARG A 45 0.85 38.56 -2.30
C ARG A 45 -0.28 37.94 -3.11
N ILE A 46 -0.37 36.61 -3.10
CA ILE A 46 -1.42 35.85 -3.78
C ILE A 46 -2.32 35.22 -2.71
N GLU A 47 -3.60 35.57 -2.73
CA GLU A 47 -4.59 35.00 -1.82
C GLU A 47 -5.12 33.67 -2.36
N ILE A 48 -5.03 32.62 -1.55
CA ILE A 48 -5.43 31.27 -1.93
C ILE A 48 -6.18 30.62 -0.78
N GLU A 49 -7.46 30.31 -0.97
CA GLU A 49 -8.30 29.70 0.07
C GLU A 49 -8.01 28.23 0.35
N SER A 50 -7.52 27.51 -0.66
CA SER A 50 -7.31 26.06 -0.57
C SER A 50 -5.93 25.74 0.02
N PRO A 51 -5.85 25.03 1.17
CA PRO A 51 -4.59 24.58 1.76
C PRO A 51 -3.78 23.73 0.78
N PHE A 52 -4.45 22.91 -0.02
CA PHE A 52 -3.84 22.09 -1.07
C PHE A 52 -3.19 22.93 -2.18
N LYS A 53 -3.89 23.97 -2.68
CA LYS A 53 -3.32 24.87 -3.70
C LYS A 53 -2.12 25.64 -3.15
N LYS A 54 -2.17 26.07 -1.89
CA LYS A 54 -1.03 26.72 -1.22
C LYS A 54 0.17 25.79 -1.14
N GLU A 55 -0.02 24.57 -0.64
CA GLU A 55 1.05 23.58 -0.51
C GLU A 55 1.65 23.23 -1.88
N TYR A 56 0.82 23.08 -2.91
CA TYR A 56 1.28 22.83 -4.27
C TYR A 56 2.13 23.97 -4.83
N ILE A 57 1.68 25.22 -4.67
CA ILE A 57 2.43 26.39 -5.12
C ILE A 57 3.72 26.55 -4.31
N GLN A 58 3.72 26.26 -3.00
CA GLN A 58 4.94 26.24 -2.19
C GLN A 58 5.96 25.23 -2.71
N ARG A 59 5.53 24.00 -3.05
CA ARG A 59 6.41 22.97 -3.63
C ARG A 59 6.97 23.36 -5.01
N LYS A 60 6.29 24.23 -5.74
CA LYS A 60 6.69 24.72 -7.08
C LYS A 60 7.08 26.20 -7.10
N MET A 61 7.41 26.78 -5.94
CA MET A 61 7.65 28.21 -5.77
C MET A 61 8.78 28.72 -6.67
N ALA A 62 9.82 27.91 -6.90
CA ALA A 62 10.94 28.28 -7.78
C ALA A 62 10.49 28.56 -9.22
N LYS A 63 9.59 27.74 -9.78
CA LYS A 63 9.04 27.94 -11.12
C LYS A 63 8.14 29.17 -11.19
N LEU A 64 7.35 29.41 -10.14
CA LEU A 64 6.51 30.61 -10.05
C LEU A 64 7.36 31.87 -9.94
N ALA A 65 8.42 31.85 -9.13
CA ALA A 65 9.35 32.96 -8.98
C ALA A 65 10.08 33.29 -10.28
N GLU A 66 10.43 32.29 -11.09
CA GLU A 66 11.01 32.48 -12.42
C GLU A 66 10.01 33.16 -13.38
N ALA A 67 8.77 32.70 -13.45
CA ALA A 67 7.72 33.33 -14.25
C ALA A 67 7.41 34.77 -13.78
N VAL A 68 7.40 35.00 -12.45
CA VAL A 68 7.27 36.34 -11.86
C VAL A 68 8.45 37.22 -12.24
N ARG A 69 9.68 36.69 -12.22
CA ARG A 69 10.88 37.45 -12.59
C ARG A 69 10.83 37.94 -14.03
N THR A 70 10.35 37.11 -14.95
CA THR A 70 10.23 37.45 -16.37
C THR A 70 9.20 38.55 -16.63
N VAL A 71 8.09 38.58 -15.88
CA VAL A 71 6.96 39.49 -16.15
C VAL A 71 6.95 40.73 -15.26
N PHE A 72 7.36 40.58 -14.01
CA PHE A 72 7.30 41.62 -12.97
C PHE A 72 8.68 42.06 -12.44
N GLY A 73 9.77 41.41 -12.85
CA GLY A 73 11.13 41.67 -12.33
C GLY A 73 11.39 40.94 -11.00
N GLU A 74 12.50 41.25 -10.33
CA GLU A 74 12.81 40.65 -9.03
C GLU A 74 11.80 41.09 -7.97
N MET A 75 10.79 40.25 -7.75
CA MET A 75 9.74 40.44 -6.74
C MET A 75 9.57 39.15 -5.93
N GLU A 76 9.43 39.28 -4.61
CA GLU A 76 9.19 38.15 -3.71
C GLU A 76 7.72 37.71 -3.77
N VAL A 77 7.44 36.40 -3.88
CA VAL A 77 6.06 35.88 -3.93
C VAL A 77 5.65 35.31 -2.58
N ARG A 78 4.55 35.80 -2.03
CA ARG A 78 3.98 35.36 -0.75
C ARG A 78 2.57 34.83 -0.94
N LEU A 79 2.21 33.77 -0.21
CA LEU A 79 0.87 33.19 -0.24
C LEU A 79 0.14 33.57 1.06
N GLY A 80 -1.05 34.17 0.93
CA GLY A 80 -1.87 34.63 2.05
C GLY A 80 -3.20 33.89 2.15
N ASP A 81 -3.79 33.90 3.36
CA ASP A 81 -5.22 33.64 3.54
C ASP A 81 -6.04 34.89 3.20
N PRO A 82 -7.27 34.73 2.67
CA PRO A 82 -8.12 35.89 2.37
C PRO A 82 -8.39 36.70 3.64
N GLY A 83 -8.09 37.99 3.60
CA GLY A 83 -8.37 38.93 4.70
C GLY A 83 -7.31 39.03 5.80
N ASP A 84 -6.12 38.42 5.65
CA ASP A 84 -5.04 38.56 6.64
C ASP A 84 -4.26 39.88 6.42
N GLN A 85 -4.80 40.99 6.92
CA GLN A 85 -4.13 42.31 6.97
C GLN A 85 -3.18 42.43 8.17
N ARG A 86 -2.32 41.45 8.43
CA ARG A 86 -1.25 41.60 9.42
C ARG A 86 -0.03 42.25 8.78
N GLU A 87 0.14 43.55 8.99
CA GLU A 87 1.47 44.15 9.06
C GLU A 87 2.17 43.56 10.29
N LEU A 88 3.25 42.80 10.07
CA LEU A 88 4.12 42.32 11.14
C LEU A 88 5.43 43.14 11.13
N PRO A 89 5.97 43.44 12.32
CA PRO A 89 6.97 44.47 12.52
C PRO A 89 8.34 44.07 11.96
N PHE A 90 9.05 45.08 11.46
CA PHE A 90 10.45 45.00 11.08
C PHE A 90 11.34 44.58 12.25
N GLY A 91 12.31 43.71 11.96
CA GLY A 91 13.54 43.59 12.71
C GLY A 91 13.67 42.30 13.52
N GLU A 92 14.19 41.25 12.88
CA GLU A 92 15.19 40.37 13.49
C GLU A 92 15.93 39.65 12.35
N GLU A 93 17.25 39.80 12.32
CA GLU A 93 18.13 39.13 11.36
C GLU A 93 18.05 37.62 11.57
N VAL A 94 17.32 36.94 10.69
CA VAL A 94 17.41 35.48 10.57
C VAL A 94 18.69 35.18 9.78
N VAL A 95 19.73 34.76 10.49
CA VAL A 95 20.93 34.14 9.93
C VAL A 95 20.49 33.00 9.02
N GLN A 96 20.68 33.15 7.70
CA GLN A 96 20.39 32.09 6.74
C GLN A 96 21.35 30.92 6.95
N PRO A 97 20.89 29.66 7.12
CA PRO A 97 21.77 28.53 6.91
C PRO A 97 22.12 28.49 5.42
N VAL A 98 23.43 28.39 5.14
CA VAL A 98 24.00 28.25 3.80
C VAL A 98 23.25 27.15 3.04
N ARG A 99 22.47 27.52 2.03
CA ARG A 99 21.86 26.59 1.08
C ARG A 99 22.98 26.09 0.17
N THR A 100 23.50 24.89 0.44
CA THR A 100 24.08 24.09 -0.63
C THR A 100 22.96 23.76 -1.60
N GLU A 101 23.04 24.26 -2.83
CA GLU A 101 22.15 23.81 -3.91
C GLU A 101 22.16 22.27 -3.93
N PRO A 102 20.98 21.59 -3.95
CA PRO A 102 20.99 20.17 -4.24
C PRO A 102 21.58 20.03 -5.65
N ALA A 103 22.64 19.23 -5.75
CA ALA A 103 23.21 18.82 -7.03
C ALA A 103 22.08 18.41 -7.99
N PRO A 104 22.25 18.62 -9.31
CA PRO A 104 21.28 18.17 -10.29
C PRO A 104 20.98 16.69 -10.00
N ARG A 105 19.72 16.37 -9.67
CA ARG A 105 19.30 14.98 -9.41
C ARG A 105 19.64 14.21 -10.68
N GLU A 106 20.71 13.41 -10.62
CA GLU A 106 20.97 12.35 -11.60
C GLU A 106 19.64 11.62 -11.82
N ALA A 107 19.32 11.32 -13.08
CA ALA A 107 18.12 10.56 -13.41
C ALA A 107 18.04 9.34 -12.48
N ALA A 108 17.08 9.35 -11.56
CA ALA A 108 17.02 8.36 -10.49
C ALA A 108 16.99 6.98 -11.13
N THR A 109 18.01 6.17 -10.84
CA THR A 109 18.05 4.79 -11.30
C THR A 109 16.74 4.12 -10.90
N PRO A 110 15.99 3.52 -11.84
CA PRO A 110 14.68 2.95 -11.53
C PRO A 110 14.81 1.96 -10.38
N ALA A 111 13.94 2.09 -9.37
CA ALA A 111 13.99 1.25 -8.19
C ALA A 111 13.81 -0.22 -8.60
N ARG A 112 14.83 -1.04 -8.35
CA ARG A 112 14.76 -2.50 -8.49
C ARG A 112 13.77 -3.10 -7.49
N ILE A 113 12.63 -3.56 -8.00
CA ILE A 113 11.59 -4.24 -7.22
C ILE A 113 11.65 -5.76 -7.50
N LEU A 114 11.65 -6.55 -6.44
CA LEU A 114 11.60 -8.00 -6.47
C LEU A 114 10.33 -8.51 -5.79
N VAL A 115 9.64 -9.45 -6.41
CA VAL A 115 8.52 -10.18 -5.81
C VAL A 115 8.91 -11.65 -5.66
N LEU A 116 8.95 -12.11 -4.41
CA LEU A 116 9.27 -13.49 -4.02
C LEU A 116 8.00 -14.24 -3.66
N GLY A 117 7.62 -15.19 -4.52
CA GLY A 117 6.55 -16.15 -4.23
C GLY A 117 7.09 -17.35 -3.49
N ILE A 118 6.61 -17.55 -2.26
CA ILE A 118 7.14 -18.57 -1.36
C ILE A 118 6.08 -19.66 -1.12
N GLY A 119 6.44 -20.89 -1.47
CA GLY A 119 5.53 -22.03 -1.44
C GLY A 119 4.49 -21.98 -2.57
N GLY A 120 3.73 -23.06 -2.73
CA GLY A 120 2.71 -23.18 -3.79
C GLY A 120 1.69 -22.03 -3.86
N GLY A 121 1.23 -21.50 -2.72
CA GLY A 121 0.31 -20.34 -2.73
C GLY A 121 0.96 -19.07 -3.30
N GLY A 122 2.21 -18.78 -2.90
CA GLY A 122 2.95 -17.65 -3.45
C GLY A 122 3.26 -17.84 -4.94
N ILE A 123 3.59 -19.06 -5.36
CA ILE A 123 3.89 -19.37 -6.76
C ILE A 123 2.64 -19.23 -7.64
N ASN A 124 1.46 -19.62 -7.14
CA ASN A 124 0.21 -19.38 -7.84
C ASN A 124 -0.08 -17.88 -8.01
N ALA A 125 0.14 -17.09 -6.95
CA ALA A 125 0.02 -15.64 -7.03
C ALA A 125 1.01 -15.02 -8.04
N LEU A 126 2.26 -15.52 -8.10
CA LEU A 126 3.22 -15.08 -9.12
C LEU A 126 2.75 -15.40 -10.55
N ALA A 127 2.09 -16.53 -10.76
CA ALA A 127 1.54 -16.87 -12.08
C ALA A 127 0.50 -15.82 -12.50
N ARG A 128 -0.37 -15.39 -11.58
CA ARG A 128 -1.33 -14.29 -11.82
C ARG A 128 -0.64 -12.95 -12.05
N MET A 129 0.40 -12.64 -11.29
CA MET A 129 1.20 -11.42 -11.47
C MET A 129 1.89 -11.36 -12.83
N ARG A 130 2.37 -12.51 -13.32
CA ARG A 130 2.94 -12.65 -14.66
C ARG A 130 1.87 -12.46 -15.75
N GLU A 131 0.71 -13.10 -15.60
CA GLU A 131 -0.43 -12.94 -16.51
C GLU A 131 -0.90 -11.48 -16.58
N ALA A 132 -0.95 -10.80 -15.43
CA ALA A 132 -1.30 -9.38 -15.32
C ALA A 132 -0.20 -8.42 -15.82
N ARG A 133 1.00 -8.93 -16.16
CA ARG A 133 2.14 -8.16 -16.66
C ARG A 133 2.50 -6.95 -15.79
N LEU A 134 2.75 -7.19 -14.49
CA LEU A 134 3.23 -6.14 -13.60
C LEU A 134 4.49 -5.48 -14.17
N ALA A 135 4.46 -4.16 -14.32
CA ALA A 135 5.54 -3.38 -14.91
C ALA A 135 6.67 -3.17 -13.90
N GLY A 136 7.93 -3.21 -14.34
CA GLY A 136 9.08 -2.83 -13.52
C GLY A 136 9.37 -3.75 -12.32
N VAL A 137 8.80 -4.95 -12.26
CA VAL A 137 9.03 -5.93 -11.18
C VAL A 137 9.74 -7.19 -11.70
N ARG A 138 10.71 -7.68 -10.94
CA ARG A 138 11.31 -9.00 -11.13
C ARG A 138 10.55 -10.02 -10.29
N LEU A 139 10.14 -11.14 -10.88
CA LEU A 139 9.48 -12.23 -10.16
C LEU A 139 10.49 -13.34 -9.89
N ALA A 140 10.46 -13.93 -8.70
CA ALA A 140 11.23 -15.14 -8.39
C ALA A 140 10.48 -16.04 -7.39
N ALA A 141 10.74 -17.35 -7.45
CA ALA A 141 10.01 -18.35 -6.70
C ALA A 141 10.91 -19.15 -5.75
N LEU A 142 10.39 -19.48 -4.56
CA LEU A 142 11.05 -20.38 -3.61
C LEU A 142 10.06 -21.46 -3.17
N ASP A 143 10.45 -22.73 -3.26
CA ASP A 143 9.71 -23.83 -2.66
C ASP A 143 10.65 -24.95 -2.20
N THR A 144 10.15 -25.82 -1.35
CA THR A 144 10.80 -27.08 -0.98
C THR A 144 10.31 -28.25 -1.84
N ASP A 145 9.30 -28.03 -2.68
CA ASP A 145 8.74 -28.99 -3.62
C ASP A 145 9.20 -28.71 -5.06
N ARG A 146 9.91 -29.68 -5.64
CA ARG A 146 10.43 -29.57 -7.01
C ARG A 146 9.31 -29.54 -8.06
N GLN A 147 8.22 -30.25 -7.83
CA GLN A 147 7.11 -30.33 -8.79
C GLN A 147 6.39 -28.99 -8.88
N VAL A 148 6.21 -28.32 -7.74
CA VAL A 148 5.61 -26.99 -7.69
C VAL A 148 6.50 -25.97 -8.42
N LEU A 149 7.82 -26.00 -8.18
CA LEU A 149 8.76 -25.10 -8.86
C LEU A 149 8.85 -25.34 -10.37
N ALA A 150 8.72 -26.58 -10.83
CA ALA A 150 8.76 -26.91 -12.25
C ALA A 150 7.63 -26.24 -13.06
N GLY A 151 6.51 -25.90 -12.40
CA GLY A 151 5.40 -25.15 -13.00
C GLY A 151 5.64 -23.65 -13.12
N PHE A 152 6.64 -23.09 -12.43
CA PHE A 152 6.92 -21.66 -12.46
C PHE A 152 7.73 -21.27 -13.71
N GLN A 153 7.21 -20.30 -14.46
CA GLN A 153 7.80 -19.81 -15.71
C GLN A 153 7.94 -18.28 -15.72
N GLY A 154 8.12 -17.67 -14.54
CA GLY A 154 8.13 -16.21 -14.36
C GLY A 154 9.49 -15.57 -14.11
N GLY A 155 10.55 -16.37 -13.92
CA GLY A 155 11.87 -15.88 -13.54
C GLY A 155 12.71 -16.95 -12.84
N PRO A 156 13.76 -16.56 -12.10
CA PRO A 156 14.57 -17.51 -11.34
C PRO A 156 13.75 -18.20 -10.25
N SER A 157 14.04 -19.48 -10.03
CA SER A 157 13.45 -20.27 -8.95
C SER A 157 14.54 -20.96 -8.14
N LEU A 158 14.29 -21.10 -6.83
CA LEU A 158 15.20 -21.72 -5.88
C LEU A 158 14.50 -22.88 -5.17
N LEU A 159 15.05 -24.08 -5.33
CA LEU A 159 14.66 -25.25 -4.56
C LEU A 159 15.37 -25.22 -3.20
N VAL A 160 14.59 -24.98 -2.14
CA VAL A 160 15.09 -24.87 -0.78
C VAL A 160 15.05 -26.21 -0.08
N GLY A 161 16.12 -26.58 0.61
CA GLY A 161 16.13 -27.75 1.48
C GLY A 161 16.13 -29.10 0.77
N GLU A 162 16.71 -29.21 -0.42
CA GLU A 162 16.79 -30.49 -1.16
C GLU A 162 17.36 -31.63 -0.28
N ARG A 163 18.37 -31.33 0.55
CA ARG A 163 18.96 -32.30 1.49
C ARG A 163 18.01 -32.76 2.60
N VAL A 164 16.97 -31.98 2.91
CA VAL A 164 16.05 -32.18 4.04
C VAL A 164 14.70 -32.74 3.60
N THR A 165 14.23 -32.37 2.40
CA THR A 165 12.93 -32.76 1.86
C THR A 165 13.03 -33.74 0.70
N HIS A 166 14.22 -33.94 0.13
CA HIS A 166 14.42 -34.65 -1.13
C HIS A 166 13.53 -34.09 -2.27
N GLY A 167 13.20 -32.80 -2.19
CA GLY A 167 12.33 -32.11 -3.15
C GLY A 167 10.84 -32.48 -3.06
N ARG A 168 10.38 -33.06 -1.93
CA ARG A 168 8.99 -33.56 -1.74
C ARG A 168 8.18 -32.76 -0.71
N SER A 169 8.43 -31.45 -0.59
CA SER A 169 7.79 -30.57 0.40
C SER A 169 8.11 -30.91 1.87
N THR A 170 7.64 -30.09 2.80
CA THR A 170 7.85 -30.28 4.24
C THR A 170 6.75 -31.09 4.93
N GLY A 171 5.74 -31.56 4.19
CA GLY A 171 4.57 -32.24 4.78
C GLY A 171 3.72 -31.31 5.65
N GLY A 172 3.84 -29.99 5.45
CA GLY A 172 3.12 -28.99 6.23
C GLY A 172 3.79 -28.55 7.52
N ASP A 173 5.02 -29.02 7.80
CA ASP A 173 5.83 -28.60 8.95
C ASP A 173 6.59 -27.28 8.65
N PRO A 174 6.28 -26.17 9.36
CA PRO A 174 6.99 -24.90 9.21
C PRO A 174 8.43 -24.91 9.77
N GLU A 175 8.71 -25.67 10.83
CA GLU A 175 10.06 -25.70 11.43
C GLU A 175 11.04 -26.47 10.53
N LYS A 176 10.56 -27.53 9.87
CA LYS A 176 11.33 -28.19 8.83
C LYS A 176 11.64 -27.25 7.66
N ALA A 177 10.68 -26.42 7.24
CA ALA A 177 10.87 -25.44 6.18
C ALA A 177 11.82 -24.32 6.59
N ARG A 178 11.74 -23.82 7.82
CA ARG A 178 12.64 -22.82 8.37
C ARG A 178 14.09 -23.29 8.35
N ARG A 179 14.37 -24.48 8.91
CA ARG A 179 15.73 -25.05 8.91
C ARG A 179 16.28 -25.27 7.50
N ALA A 180 15.39 -25.64 6.56
CA ALA A 180 15.75 -25.77 5.16
C ALA A 180 16.14 -24.42 4.52
N ALA A 181 15.42 -23.33 4.83
CA ALA A 181 15.77 -21.99 4.37
C ALA A 181 17.04 -21.46 5.03
N GLU A 182 17.24 -21.68 6.33
CA GLU A 182 18.46 -21.28 7.03
C GLU A 182 19.71 -21.94 6.44
N GLY A 183 19.61 -23.22 6.05
CA GLY A 183 20.68 -23.92 5.37
C GLY A 183 20.90 -23.50 3.91
N ALA A 184 20.02 -22.67 3.35
CA ALA A 184 20.10 -22.11 2.00
C ALA A 184 20.18 -20.58 2.01
N SER A 185 20.67 -19.99 3.11
CA SER A 185 20.66 -18.54 3.31
C SER A 185 21.49 -17.81 2.26
N GLU A 186 22.62 -18.37 1.83
CA GLU A 186 23.49 -17.77 0.80
C GLU A 186 22.78 -17.73 -0.56
N GLU A 187 22.12 -18.82 -0.96
CA GLU A 187 21.37 -18.83 -2.23
C GLU A 187 20.15 -17.89 -2.19
N ILE A 188 19.51 -17.74 -1.02
CA ILE A 188 18.43 -16.76 -0.83
C ILE A 188 18.96 -15.33 -0.91
N ASP A 189 20.11 -15.07 -0.30
CA ASP A 189 20.80 -13.78 -0.30
C ASP A 189 21.18 -13.34 -1.72
N ASP A 190 21.73 -14.26 -2.51
CA ASP A 190 22.02 -14.06 -3.94
C ASP A 190 20.74 -13.80 -4.76
N LEU A 191 19.65 -14.52 -4.47
CA LEU A 191 18.38 -14.35 -5.17
C LEU A 191 17.75 -12.97 -4.91
N VAL A 192 17.88 -12.47 -3.67
CA VAL A 192 17.45 -11.11 -3.28
C VAL A 192 18.30 -10.07 -4.01
N GLY A 193 19.63 -10.24 -4.01
CA GLY A 193 20.55 -9.40 -4.76
C GLY A 193 20.51 -7.93 -4.32
N ASP A 194 20.40 -7.01 -5.27
CA ASP A 194 20.46 -5.56 -5.06
C ASP A 194 19.08 -4.88 -5.11
N ALA A 195 18.02 -5.64 -4.80
CA ALA A 195 16.66 -5.15 -4.76
C ALA A 195 16.48 -4.07 -3.68
N HIS A 196 15.89 -2.93 -4.03
CA HIS A 196 15.57 -1.87 -3.07
C HIS A 196 14.26 -2.16 -2.32
N LEU A 197 13.34 -2.87 -2.98
CA LEU A 197 12.04 -3.27 -2.46
C LEU A 197 11.81 -4.75 -2.74
N VAL A 198 11.51 -5.50 -1.70
CA VAL A 198 11.23 -6.94 -1.76
C VAL A 198 9.81 -7.20 -1.23
N PHE A 199 8.96 -7.73 -2.09
CA PHE A 199 7.65 -8.26 -1.72
C PHE A 199 7.76 -9.74 -1.43
N LEU A 200 7.22 -10.18 -0.28
CA LEU A 200 7.09 -11.58 0.08
C LEU A 200 5.63 -11.98 -0.02
N THR A 201 5.31 -12.87 -0.96
CA THR A 201 3.94 -13.36 -1.13
C THR A 201 3.86 -14.85 -0.82
N CYS A 202 2.98 -15.21 0.13
CA CYS A 202 2.74 -16.60 0.50
C CYS A 202 1.42 -16.77 1.27
N GLY A 203 0.94 -18.02 1.33
CA GLY A 203 -0.09 -18.43 2.28
C GLY A 203 0.53 -19.06 3.52
N LEU A 204 0.21 -18.52 4.70
CA LEU A 204 0.84 -18.94 5.97
C LEU A 204 0.26 -20.25 6.55
N GLY A 205 -0.82 -20.78 5.99
CA GLY A 205 -1.46 -22.01 6.47
C GLY A 205 -0.69 -23.31 6.19
N LYS A 206 0.39 -23.27 5.38
CA LYS A 206 1.19 -24.44 4.97
C LYS A 206 2.65 -24.29 5.37
N GLY A 207 3.35 -25.42 5.50
CA GLY A 207 4.73 -25.50 6.02
C GLY A 207 5.74 -24.63 5.28
N THR A 208 5.84 -24.74 3.95
CA THR A 208 6.85 -24.00 3.16
C THR A 208 6.73 -22.49 3.33
N GLY A 209 5.56 -21.91 3.03
CA GLY A 209 5.34 -20.46 3.13
C GLY A 209 5.60 -19.93 4.54
N ALA A 210 5.01 -20.60 5.54
CA ALA A 210 5.14 -20.23 6.94
C ALA A 210 6.59 -20.30 7.48
N GLY A 211 7.37 -21.29 7.05
CA GLY A 211 8.73 -21.47 7.54
C GLY A 211 9.77 -20.63 6.82
N ILE A 212 9.62 -20.46 5.50
CA ILE A 212 10.63 -19.78 4.66
C ILE A 212 10.46 -18.27 4.68
N ALA A 213 9.23 -17.75 4.66
CA ALA A 213 8.99 -16.31 4.54
C ALA A 213 9.70 -15.45 5.61
N PRO A 214 9.70 -15.81 6.91
CA PRO A 214 10.41 -15.03 7.92
C PRO A 214 11.93 -15.00 7.71
N VAL A 215 12.53 -16.10 7.22
CA VAL A 215 13.97 -16.18 6.95
C VAL A 215 14.35 -15.28 5.77
N VAL A 216 13.56 -15.34 4.69
CA VAL A 216 13.75 -14.46 3.52
C VAL A 216 13.58 -12.99 3.90
N ALA A 217 12.59 -12.66 4.74
CA ALA A 217 12.38 -11.30 5.24
C ALA A 217 13.60 -10.77 6.00
N GLN A 218 14.16 -11.61 6.87
CA GLN A 218 15.35 -11.26 7.64
C GLN A 218 16.55 -10.98 6.74
N ILE A 219 16.79 -11.82 5.73
CA ILE A 219 17.89 -11.65 4.78
C ILE A 219 17.71 -10.37 3.95
N ALA A 220 16.51 -10.16 3.39
CA ALA A 220 16.21 -8.97 2.61
C ALA A 220 16.40 -7.67 3.42
N ARG A 221 15.93 -7.66 4.67
CA ARG A 221 16.09 -6.52 5.58
C ARG A 221 17.55 -6.30 5.98
N ALA A 222 18.32 -7.36 6.19
CA ALA A 222 19.76 -7.25 6.49
C ALA A 222 20.56 -6.62 5.32
N ARG A 223 20.11 -6.82 4.07
CA ARG A 223 20.66 -6.14 2.89
C ARG A 223 20.18 -4.70 2.71
N GLY A 224 19.29 -4.21 3.58
CA GLY A 224 18.74 -2.85 3.52
C GLY A 224 17.56 -2.66 2.57
N ALA A 225 16.99 -3.75 2.04
CA ALA A 225 15.79 -3.68 1.21
C ALA A 225 14.55 -3.37 2.06
N LEU A 226 13.68 -2.50 1.55
CA LEU A 226 12.34 -2.32 2.11
C LEU A 226 11.57 -3.63 1.93
N THR A 227 11.20 -4.27 3.03
CA THR A 227 10.65 -5.63 3.02
C THR A 227 9.16 -5.60 3.35
N VAL A 228 8.32 -5.91 2.37
CA VAL A 228 6.85 -5.89 2.48
C VAL A 228 6.32 -7.32 2.38
N GLY A 229 5.68 -7.80 3.43
CA GLY A 229 4.93 -9.07 3.39
C GLY A 229 3.51 -8.83 2.89
N VAL A 230 3.07 -9.57 1.88
CA VAL A 230 1.67 -9.61 1.42
C VAL A 230 1.22 -11.07 1.52
N VAL A 231 0.53 -11.40 2.61
CA VAL A 231 0.29 -12.80 3.00
C VAL A 231 -1.17 -13.10 3.24
N THR A 232 -1.56 -14.36 3.03
CA THR A 232 -2.90 -14.85 3.32
C THR A 232 -2.93 -15.75 4.56
N LEU A 233 -3.96 -15.55 5.39
CA LEU A 233 -4.40 -16.52 6.40
C LEU A 233 -5.35 -17.53 5.75
N PRO A 234 -5.31 -18.80 6.16
CA PRO A 234 -6.11 -19.87 5.55
C PRO A 234 -7.61 -19.63 5.71
N PHE A 235 -8.42 -20.32 4.91
CA PHE A 235 -9.86 -20.37 5.17
C PHE A 235 -10.15 -21.20 6.43
N SER A 236 -11.21 -20.86 7.15
CA SER A 236 -11.68 -21.60 8.33
C SER A 236 -11.92 -23.09 8.02
N PHE A 237 -12.40 -23.43 6.82
CA PHE A 237 -12.62 -24.83 6.41
C PHE A 237 -11.32 -25.64 6.26
N GLU A 238 -10.15 -25.00 6.15
CA GLU A 238 -8.88 -25.72 6.02
C GLU A 238 -8.38 -26.29 7.36
N GLY A 239 -9.03 -25.92 8.48
CA GLY A 239 -8.87 -26.50 9.81
C GLY A 239 -8.02 -25.68 10.78
N GLU A 240 -8.31 -25.83 12.07
CA GLU A 240 -7.70 -25.06 13.18
C GLU A 240 -6.16 -25.18 13.25
N ILE A 241 -5.61 -26.36 12.93
CA ILE A 241 -4.16 -26.59 12.96
C ILE A 241 -3.45 -25.65 11.97
N ARG A 242 -4.04 -25.38 10.81
CA ARG A 242 -3.45 -24.46 9.82
C ARG A 242 -3.56 -23.01 10.29
N ASP A 243 -4.67 -22.64 10.90
CA ASP A 243 -4.86 -21.31 11.47
C ASP A 243 -3.85 -21.01 12.60
N GLN A 244 -3.67 -21.94 13.54
CA GLN A 244 -2.67 -21.82 14.61
C GLN A 244 -1.25 -21.66 14.06
N ARG A 245 -0.87 -22.47 13.06
CA ARG A 245 0.43 -22.35 12.38
C ARG A 245 0.57 -21.00 11.67
N ALA A 246 -0.49 -20.54 11.00
CA ALA A 246 -0.49 -19.27 10.29
C ALA A 246 -0.30 -18.10 11.25
N LYS A 247 -1.01 -18.08 12.40
CA LYS A 247 -0.85 -17.06 13.45
C LYS A 247 0.56 -17.04 14.05
N ALA A 248 1.12 -18.20 14.37
CA ALA A 248 2.50 -18.30 14.86
C ALA A 248 3.52 -17.78 13.83
N SER A 249 3.30 -18.11 12.56
CA SER A 249 4.14 -17.61 11.47
C SER A 249 3.98 -16.11 11.22
N LEU A 250 2.77 -15.58 11.38
CA LEU A 250 2.45 -14.18 11.19
C LEU A 250 3.21 -13.32 12.20
N ALA A 251 3.22 -13.72 13.47
CA ALA A 251 3.99 -13.03 14.51
C ALA A 251 5.49 -12.97 14.16
N ARG A 252 6.07 -14.11 13.78
CA ARG A 252 7.49 -14.18 13.40
C ARG A 252 7.81 -13.33 12.16
N LEU A 253 6.92 -13.33 11.17
CA LEU A 253 7.10 -12.55 9.95
C LEU A 253 7.02 -11.06 10.26
N GLY A 254 6.06 -10.64 11.09
CA GLY A 254 5.88 -9.25 11.50
C GLY A 254 7.12 -8.63 12.15
N GLU A 255 7.89 -9.39 12.92
CA GLU A 255 9.17 -8.93 13.50
C GLU A 255 10.28 -8.70 12.46
N LYS A 256 10.17 -9.32 11.28
CA LYS A 256 11.21 -9.34 10.24
C LYS A 256 10.86 -8.51 9.01
N THR A 257 9.63 -8.04 8.86
CA THR A 257 9.18 -7.16 7.78
C THR A 257 9.05 -5.71 8.23
N ASP A 258 9.18 -4.76 7.30
CA ASP A 258 8.86 -3.36 7.55
C ASP A 258 7.35 -3.12 7.58
N VAL A 259 6.63 -3.80 6.68
CA VAL A 259 5.17 -3.78 6.56
C VAL A 259 4.66 -5.17 6.31
N LEU A 260 3.55 -5.52 6.96
CA LEU A 260 2.87 -6.79 6.76
C LEU A 260 1.39 -6.55 6.43
N ILE A 261 1.04 -6.73 5.16
CA ILE A 261 -0.35 -6.73 4.67
C ILE A 261 -0.92 -8.13 4.85
N VAL A 262 -1.92 -8.23 5.73
CA VAL A 262 -2.56 -9.51 6.08
C VAL A 262 -3.92 -9.61 5.42
N ILE A 263 -4.10 -10.64 4.60
CA ILE A 263 -5.37 -10.94 3.93
C ILE A 263 -6.00 -12.15 4.62
N ARG A 264 -7.22 -12.00 5.11
CA ARG A 264 -7.98 -13.10 5.70
C ARG A 264 -8.87 -13.73 4.64
N ASN A 265 -8.58 -14.95 4.24
CA ASN A 265 -9.32 -15.62 3.17
C ASN A 265 -10.82 -15.75 3.49
N ASP A 266 -11.21 -15.89 4.75
CA ASP A 266 -12.62 -15.93 5.14
C ASP A 266 -13.40 -14.66 4.76
N ARG A 267 -12.74 -13.49 4.69
CA ARG A 267 -13.38 -12.25 4.23
C ARG A 267 -13.76 -12.28 2.76
N LEU A 268 -13.09 -13.14 1.96
CA LEU A 268 -13.48 -13.36 0.58
C LEU A 268 -14.83 -14.08 0.48
N LEU A 269 -15.19 -14.91 1.47
CA LEU A 269 -16.48 -15.60 1.52
C LEU A 269 -17.64 -14.64 1.86
N GLU A 270 -17.37 -13.57 2.60
CA GLU A 270 -18.37 -12.52 2.87
C GLU A 270 -18.71 -11.73 1.60
N ILE A 271 -17.70 -11.50 0.75
CA ILE A 271 -17.87 -10.79 -0.53
C ILE A 271 -18.47 -11.73 -1.58
N PHE A 272 -18.09 -13.01 -1.57
CA PHE A 272 -18.46 -14.01 -2.57
C PHE A 272 -18.98 -15.31 -1.92
N PRO A 273 -20.22 -15.35 -1.40
CA PRO A 273 -20.71 -16.45 -0.57
C PRO A 273 -20.89 -17.80 -1.29
N ASN A 274 -21.11 -17.79 -2.62
CA ASN A 274 -21.50 -18.98 -3.39
C ASN A 274 -20.50 -19.34 -4.50
N VAL A 275 -19.20 -19.15 -4.26
CA VAL A 275 -18.15 -19.48 -5.25
C VAL A 275 -17.60 -20.90 -5.06
N PRO A 276 -17.23 -21.59 -6.15
CA PRO A 276 -16.48 -22.85 -6.06
C PRO A 276 -15.17 -22.67 -5.29
N VAL A 277 -14.74 -23.72 -4.58
CA VAL A 277 -13.49 -23.69 -3.78
C VAL A 277 -12.28 -23.30 -4.63
N SER A 278 -12.16 -23.81 -5.86
CA SER A 278 -11.09 -23.43 -6.77
C SER A 278 -11.08 -21.93 -7.05
N ARG A 279 -12.26 -21.35 -7.29
CA ARG A 279 -12.42 -19.92 -7.53
C ARG A 279 -12.12 -19.09 -6.28
N ALA A 280 -12.41 -19.60 -5.08
CA ALA A 280 -12.07 -18.93 -3.83
C ALA A 280 -10.54 -18.74 -3.67
N PHE A 281 -9.74 -19.76 -4.02
CA PHE A 281 -8.28 -19.64 -4.02
C PHE A 281 -7.76 -18.69 -5.11
N GLU A 282 -8.34 -18.72 -6.31
CA GLU A 282 -8.02 -17.75 -7.36
C GLU A 282 -8.31 -16.30 -6.91
N LEU A 283 -9.42 -16.08 -6.20
CA LEU A 283 -9.74 -14.77 -5.63
C LEU A 283 -8.70 -14.35 -4.58
N ALA A 284 -8.18 -15.28 -3.77
CA ALA A 284 -7.11 -14.98 -2.83
C ALA A 284 -5.81 -14.57 -3.56
N ASP A 285 -5.48 -15.27 -4.65
CA ASP A 285 -4.34 -14.93 -5.50
C ASP A 285 -4.51 -13.54 -6.16
N ASP A 286 -5.74 -13.20 -6.59
CA ASP A 286 -6.08 -11.88 -7.13
C ASP A 286 -5.91 -10.77 -6.08
N VAL A 287 -6.25 -11.03 -4.80
CA VAL A 287 -6.00 -10.06 -3.72
C VAL A 287 -4.51 -9.90 -3.44
N LEU A 288 -3.72 -10.98 -3.48
CA LEU A 288 -2.26 -10.91 -3.37
C LEU A 288 -1.65 -10.06 -4.50
N LEU A 289 -2.12 -10.26 -5.74
CA LEU A 289 -1.76 -9.44 -6.89
C LEU A 289 -2.07 -7.96 -6.63
N ARG A 290 -3.30 -7.63 -6.19
CA ARG A 290 -3.69 -6.24 -5.89
C ARG A 290 -2.84 -5.62 -4.79
N GLY A 291 -2.45 -6.39 -3.78
CA GLY A 291 -1.56 -5.94 -2.71
C GLY A 291 -0.18 -5.54 -3.19
N VAL A 292 0.44 -6.37 -4.04
CA VAL A 292 1.73 -6.04 -4.66
C VAL A 292 1.59 -4.86 -5.62
N ARG A 293 0.58 -4.92 -6.50
CA ARG A 293 0.32 -3.90 -7.53
C ARG A 293 0.04 -2.52 -6.94
N GLY A 294 -0.71 -2.46 -5.84
CA GLY A 294 -1.08 -1.21 -5.17
C GLY A 294 0.12 -0.37 -4.74
N ILE A 295 1.26 -1.00 -4.49
CA ILE A 295 2.52 -0.33 -4.15
C ILE A 295 3.46 -0.25 -5.35
N SER A 296 3.61 -1.33 -6.13
CA SER A 296 4.56 -1.34 -7.25
C SER A 296 4.17 -0.37 -8.36
N ASP A 297 2.88 -0.20 -8.64
CA ASP A 297 2.40 0.72 -9.68
C ASP A 297 2.76 2.17 -9.38
N LEU A 298 2.75 2.57 -8.10
CA LEU A 298 3.08 3.94 -7.67
C LEU A 298 4.53 4.34 -7.96
N ILE A 299 5.41 3.36 -8.09
CA ILE A 299 6.86 3.55 -8.30
C ILE A 299 7.23 3.33 -9.77
N THR A 300 6.63 2.32 -10.40
CA THR A 300 7.07 1.81 -11.71
C THR A 300 6.28 2.35 -12.89
N VAL A 301 5.04 2.77 -12.67
CA VAL A 301 4.15 3.22 -13.75
C VAL A 301 4.10 4.74 -13.75
N PRO A 302 4.41 5.39 -14.88
CA PRO A 302 4.20 6.82 -15.02
C PRO A 302 2.72 7.19 -14.81
N GLY A 303 2.49 8.14 -13.92
CA GLY A 303 1.19 8.67 -13.56
C GLY A 303 1.18 10.21 -13.53
N LEU A 304 0.00 10.77 -13.27
CA LEU A 304 -0.19 12.22 -13.09
C LEU A 304 0.56 12.73 -11.84
N VAL A 305 0.62 11.88 -10.80
CA VAL A 305 1.34 12.14 -9.57
C VAL A 305 2.21 10.92 -9.29
N ASN A 306 3.45 10.98 -9.76
CA ASN A 306 4.47 9.96 -9.47
C ASN A 306 5.02 10.17 -8.06
N LEU A 307 5.10 9.09 -7.29
CA LEU A 307 5.86 9.03 -6.06
C LEU A 307 7.25 8.48 -6.37
N ASP A 308 8.27 9.00 -5.69
CA ASP A 308 9.58 8.35 -5.75
C ASP A 308 9.66 7.20 -4.72
N PHE A 309 10.69 6.36 -4.85
CA PHE A 309 10.88 5.25 -3.91
C PHE A 309 11.10 5.76 -2.47
N ALA A 310 11.69 6.95 -2.29
CA ALA A 310 11.95 7.48 -0.95
C ALA A 310 10.65 7.89 -0.25
N ASP A 311 9.69 8.48 -0.97
CA ASP A 311 8.35 8.81 -0.47
C ASP A 311 7.60 7.54 -0.04
N VAL A 312 7.62 6.49 -0.86
CA VAL A 312 6.97 5.21 -0.52
C VAL A 312 7.69 4.55 0.67
N ALA A 313 9.02 4.59 0.69
CA ALA A 313 9.81 4.01 1.77
C ALA A 313 9.64 4.76 3.10
N SER A 314 9.50 6.08 3.11
CA SER A 314 9.30 6.84 4.35
C SER A 314 7.99 6.49 5.05
N VAL A 315 6.94 6.22 4.27
CA VAL A 315 5.62 5.82 4.81
C VAL A 315 5.66 4.38 5.32
N LEU A 316 6.23 3.46 4.53
CA LEU A 316 6.16 2.03 4.82
C LEU A 316 7.22 1.54 5.81
N ARG A 317 8.41 2.13 5.89
CA ARG A 317 9.46 1.64 6.80
C ARG A 317 8.99 1.58 8.24
N GLY A 318 9.05 0.38 8.82
CA GLY A 318 8.62 0.11 10.20
C GLY A 318 7.17 0.44 10.50
N ALA A 319 6.27 0.44 9.51
CA ALA A 319 4.84 0.71 9.74
C ALA A 319 4.10 -0.47 10.38
N GLY A 320 4.71 -1.67 10.38
CA GLY A 320 4.18 -2.85 11.04
C GLY A 320 3.00 -3.46 10.30
N ALA A 321 1.97 -3.88 11.04
CA ALA A 321 0.77 -4.46 10.45
C ALA A 321 0.00 -3.41 9.62
N ALA A 322 -0.40 -3.81 8.42
CA ALA A 322 -1.14 -2.98 7.49
C ALA A 322 -2.38 -3.71 6.96
N MET A 323 -3.39 -2.93 6.60
CA MET A 323 -4.64 -3.39 6.01
C MET A 323 -4.80 -2.77 4.64
N MET A 324 -5.36 -3.54 3.70
CA MET A 324 -5.62 -3.08 2.34
C MET A 324 -7.11 -3.10 2.04
N GLY A 325 -7.61 -1.99 1.50
CA GLY A 325 -8.96 -1.88 0.95
C GLY A 325 -8.91 -1.44 -0.52
N THR A 326 -9.70 -2.09 -1.37
CA THR A 326 -9.81 -1.74 -2.79
C THR A 326 -11.24 -1.37 -3.15
N GLY A 327 -11.43 -0.40 -4.03
CA GLY A 327 -12.74 0.00 -4.52
C GLY A 327 -12.69 0.36 -5.99
N GLU A 328 -13.70 -0.05 -6.75
CA GLU A 328 -13.81 0.23 -8.17
C GLU A 328 -15.19 0.82 -8.47
N ALA A 329 -15.25 1.85 -9.32
CA ALA A 329 -16.51 2.40 -9.78
C ALA A 329 -16.39 3.01 -11.18
N HIS A 330 -17.52 3.05 -11.89
CA HIS A 330 -17.66 3.61 -13.25
C HIS A 330 -18.85 4.55 -13.33
N GLY A 331 -18.87 5.47 -14.31
CA GLY A 331 -19.97 6.41 -14.53
C GLY A 331 -20.00 7.59 -13.54
N GLU A 332 -21.18 8.19 -13.34
CA GLU A 332 -21.31 9.38 -12.48
C GLU A 332 -20.92 9.11 -11.02
N ASN A 333 -20.30 10.10 -10.37
CA ASN A 333 -19.83 9.99 -8.99
C ASN A 333 -18.90 8.79 -8.73
N ARG A 334 -18.23 8.26 -9.75
CA ARG A 334 -17.32 7.11 -9.63
C ARG A 334 -16.22 7.36 -8.59
N ALA A 335 -15.69 8.57 -8.48
CA ALA A 335 -14.68 8.93 -7.49
C ALA A 335 -15.12 8.64 -6.05
N ILE A 336 -16.29 9.18 -5.65
CA ILE A 336 -16.84 8.99 -4.30
C ILE A 336 -17.24 7.53 -4.07
N ARG A 337 -17.83 6.86 -5.06
CA ARG A 337 -18.22 5.45 -4.95
C ARG A 337 -17.01 4.53 -4.80
N ALA A 338 -15.94 4.74 -5.57
CA ALA A 338 -14.70 3.99 -5.47
C ALA A 338 -14.03 4.23 -4.11
N ALA A 339 -13.94 5.48 -3.65
CA ALA A 339 -13.40 5.81 -2.34
C ALA A 339 -14.19 5.16 -1.19
N LYS A 340 -15.54 5.24 -1.25
CA LYS A 340 -16.41 4.61 -0.26
C LYS A 340 -16.23 3.10 -0.25
N SER A 341 -16.21 2.47 -1.43
CA SER A 341 -15.97 1.04 -1.57
C SER A 341 -14.61 0.60 -1.01
N ALA A 342 -13.57 1.43 -1.17
CA ALA A 342 -12.25 1.14 -0.66
C ALA A 342 -12.21 1.17 0.88
N VAL A 343 -12.86 2.16 1.52
CA VAL A 343 -12.85 2.31 2.99
C VAL A 343 -13.80 1.37 3.72
N THR A 344 -14.85 0.88 3.05
CA THR A 344 -15.78 -0.11 3.61
C THR A 344 -15.51 -1.52 3.10
N ASN A 345 -14.34 -1.78 2.52
CA ASN A 345 -14.01 -3.09 1.97
C ASN A 345 -13.89 -4.13 3.11
N PRO A 346 -14.53 -5.32 3.01
CA PRO A 346 -14.44 -6.37 4.04
C PRO A 346 -13.02 -6.91 4.31
N LEU A 347 -12.06 -6.63 3.42
CA LEU A 347 -10.65 -6.94 3.64
C LEU A 347 -9.98 -6.04 4.69
N LEU A 348 -10.60 -4.91 5.05
CA LEU A 348 -10.19 -4.07 6.18
C LEU A 348 -10.77 -4.64 7.46
N GLU A 349 -9.90 -5.17 8.33
CA GLU A 349 -10.31 -5.73 9.60
C GLU A 349 -10.97 -4.65 10.49
N GLY A 350 -12.12 -4.96 11.08
CA GLY A 350 -12.92 -4.00 11.85
C GLY A 350 -13.69 -2.98 10.99
N GLY A 351 -13.63 -3.08 9.66
CA GLY A 351 -14.42 -2.28 8.73
C GLY A 351 -14.07 -0.79 8.72
N THR A 352 -12.89 -0.41 9.24
CA THR A 352 -12.49 1.00 9.31
C THR A 352 -10.98 1.19 9.18
N ILE A 353 -10.60 2.26 8.48
CA ILE A 353 -9.22 2.77 8.45
C ILE A 353 -8.95 3.79 9.57
N ARG A 354 -9.91 3.99 10.46
CA ARG A 354 -9.82 4.96 11.54
C ARG A 354 -8.70 4.60 12.51
N GLY A 355 -7.86 5.57 12.81
CA GLY A 355 -6.72 5.39 13.74
C GLY A 355 -5.43 4.93 13.08
N ALA A 356 -5.42 4.67 11.76
CA ALA A 356 -4.19 4.52 11.00
C ALA A 356 -3.41 5.85 11.00
N ARG A 357 -2.13 5.82 11.34
CA ARG A 357 -1.25 7.00 11.31
C ARG A 357 -0.61 7.21 9.95
N ARG A 358 -0.53 6.17 9.12
CA ARG A 358 0.11 6.21 7.81
C ARG A 358 -0.81 5.58 6.78
N ILE A 359 -1.07 6.31 5.70
CA ILE A 359 -1.94 5.85 4.62
C ILE A 359 -1.24 6.07 3.29
N LEU A 360 -1.14 5.01 2.52
CA LEU A 360 -0.73 5.05 1.13
C LEU A 360 -1.96 4.85 0.25
N LEU A 361 -2.24 5.83 -0.60
CA LEU A 361 -3.41 5.87 -1.48
C LEU A 361 -2.95 5.80 -2.95
N ASN A 362 -3.34 4.72 -3.63
CA ASN A 362 -3.16 4.58 -5.07
C ASN A 362 -4.49 4.79 -5.79
N ILE A 363 -4.53 5.74 -6.71
CA ILE A 363 -5.68 6.00 -7.56
C ILE A 363 -5.28 5.64 -8.99
N THR A 364 -6.00 4.69 -9.59
CA THR A 364 -5.77 4.30 -10.99
C THR A 364 -7.02 4.63 -11.80
N GLY A 365 -6.84 5.23 -12.97
CA GLY A 365 -7.94 5.54 -13.89
C GLY A 365 -7.48 5.71 -15.33
N GLY A 366 -8.43 5.93 -16.24
CA GLY A 366 -8.14 6.25 -17.63
C GLY A 366 -7.61 7.67 -17.85
N GLU A 367 -7.37 8.04 -19.10
CA GLU A 367 -6.98 9.41 -19.49
C GLU A 367 -8.05 10.46 -19.14
N ASP A 368 -9.26 9.99 -18.86
CA ASP A 368 -10.41 10.78 -18.41
C ASP A 368 -10.42 11.03 -16.88
N LEU A 369 -9.40 10.57 -16.14
CA LEU A 369 -9.26 10.83 -14.71
C LEU A 369 -8.99 12.31 -14.45
N THR A 370 -9.88 12.98 -13.71
CA THR A 370 -9.77 14.41 -13.45
C THR A 370 -9.16 14.71 -12.08
N LEU A 371 -8.54 15.89 -11.94
CA LEU A 371 -8.03 16.36 -10.63
C LEU A 371 -9.14 16.51 -9.59
N ALA A 372 -10.36 16.88 -10.02
CA ALA A 372 -11.51 17.00 -9.14
C ALA A 372 -11.86 15.64 -8.50
N GLU A 373 -11.84 14.57 -9.29
CA GLU A 373 -12.07 13.21 -8.81
C GLU A 373 -10.98 12.75 -7.84
N VAL A 374 -9.70 12.99 -8.18
CA VAL A 374 -8.56 12.70 -7.29
C VAL A 374 -8.69 13.42 -5.95
N THR A 375 -9.08 14.70 -5.97
CA THR A 375 -9.26 15.51 -4.75
C THR A 375 -10.41 14.97 -3.91
N GLN A 376 -11.55 14.64 -4.52
CA GLN A 376 -12.70 14.05 -3.84
C GLN A 376 -12.35 12.73 -3.15
N ILE A 377 -11.58 11.86 -3.83
CA ILE A 377 -11.12 10.59 -3.25
C ILE A 377 -10.24 10.87 -2.03
N ALA A 378 -9.19 11.69 -2.18
CA ALA A 378 -8.25 11.98 -1.11
C ALA A 378 -8.92 12.61 0.12
N GLU A 379 -9.88 13.53 -0.08
CA GLU A 379 -10.68 14.10 1.01
C GLU A 379 -11.57 13.06 1.68
N SER A 380 -12.20 12.17 0.91
CA SER A 380 -13.05 11.12 1.47
C SER A 380 -12.24 10.13 2.32
N ILE A 381 -11.04 9.75 1.87
CA ILE A 381 -10.13 8.88 2.64
C ILE A 381 -9.66 9.59 3.92
N ARG A 382 -9.24 10.86 3.84
CA ARG A 382 -8.83 11.65 5.04
C ARG A 382 -9.94 11.74 6.08
N LYS A 383 -11.19 11.98 5.65
CA LYS A 383 -12.35 12.02 6.54
C LYS A 383 -12.59 10.68 7.22
N ALA A 384 -12.44 9.57 6.51
CA ALA A 384 -12.60 8.23 7.07
C ALA A 384 -11.49 7.83 8.06
N ALA A 385 -10.26 8.31 7.86
CA ALA A 385 -9.11 8.02 8.73
C ALA A 385 -9.11 8.77 10.08
N ALA A 386 -9.91 9.83 10.21
CA ALA A 386 -9.93 10.79 11.33
C ALA A 386 -8.66 11.67 11.45
N SER A 387 -8.41 12.45 10.40
CA SER A 387 -7.65 13.73 10.31
C SER A 387 -6.25 13.91 10.92
N GLU A 388 -5.57 12.87 11.41
CA GLU A 388 -4.15 12.97 11.85
C GLU A 388 -3.22 11.97 11.13
N ALA A 389 -3.71 11.31 10.09
CA ALA A 389 -2.94 10.36 9.31
C ALA A 389 -2.04 11.08 8.29
N ASP A 390 -0.78 10.67 8.22
CA ASP A 390 0.11 10.99 7.11
C ASP A 390 -0.39 10.27 5.85
N LEU A 391 -1.03 11.03 4.95
CA LEU A 391 -1.57 10.53 3.69
C LEU A 391 -0.62 10.84 2.55
N THR A 392 0.03 9.80 2.05
CA THR A 392 0.76 9.85 0.78
C THR A 392 -0.12 9.26 -0.30
N PHE A 393 -0.26 9.96 -1.43
CA PHE A 393 -1.09 9.50 -2.54
C PHE A 393 -0.36 9.60 -3.87
N GLY A 394 -0.65 8.67 -4.78
CA GLY A 394 -0.26 8.74 -6.18
C GLY A 394 -1.45 8.47 -7.09
N ALA A 395 -1.34 8.95 -8.32
CA ALA A 395 -2.37 8.82 -9.33
C ALA A 395 -1.76 8.29 -10.64
N VAL A 396 -2.18 7.10 -11.04
CA VAL A 396 -1.65 6.34 -12.18
C VAL A 396 -2.67 6.34 -13.33
N ILE A 397 -2.20 6.59 -14.54
CA ILE A 397 -3.05 6.56 -15.74
C ILE A 397 -2.84 5.26 -16.51
N ARG A 398 -3.94 4.56 -16.78
CA ARG A 398 -3.97 3.35 -17.59
C ARG A 398 -5.04 3.49 -18.66
N ALA A 399 -4.62 3.54 -19.93
CA ALA A 399 -5.52 3.69 -21.07
C ALA A 399 -6.64 2.62 -21.09
N GLN A 400 -6.38 1.42 -20.56
CA GLN A 400 -7.37 0.34 -20.49
C GLN A 400 -8.49 0.58 -19.46
N GLN A 401 -8.38 1.60 -18.60
CA GLN A 401 -9.36 1.93 -17.55
C GLN A 401 -10.23 3.16 -17.88
N SER A 402 -10.38 3.52 -19.15
CA SER A 402 -11.27 4.61 -19.57
C SER A 402 -12.69 4.40 -19.02
N GLY A 403 -13.23 5.39 -18.32
CA GLY A 403 -14.57 5.30 -17.71
C GLY A 403 -14.61 4.69 -16.30
N THR A 404 -13.51 4.12 -15.80
CA THR A 404 -13.43 3.44 -14.49
C THR A 404 -12.35 4.06 -13.61
N ILE A 405 -12.61 4.17 -12.31
CA ILE A 405 -11.62 4.52 -11.29
C ILE A 405 -11.48 3.35 -10.31
N GLU A 406 -10.24 2.95 -10.07
CA GLU A 406 -9.83 2.01 -9.04
C GLU A 406 -9.05 2.74 -7.95
N VAL A 407 -9.46 2.56 -6.70
CA VAL A 407 -8.84 3.15 -5.51
C VAL A 407 -8.33 2.02 -4.63
N THR A 408 -7.04 2.03 -4.33
CA THR A 408 -6.41 1.14 -3.35
C THR A 408 -5.90 1.97 -2.18
N VAL A 409 -6.32 1.59 -0.97
CA VAL A 409 -5.92 2.21 0.29
C VAL A 409 -5.13 1.19 1.08
N ILE A 410 -3.91 1.55 1.48
CA ILE A 410 -3.09 0.76 2.40
C ILE A 410 -2.93 1.59 3.67
N ALA A 411 -3.55 1.14 4.74
CA ALA A 411 -3.53 1.80 6.04
C ALA A 411 -2.61 1.01 6.99
N ALA A 412 -1.70 1.69 7.67
CA ALA A 412 -0.71 1.11 8.58
C ALA A 412 -0.52 1.96 9.84
N ASP A 413 0.23 1.43 10.81
CA ASP A 413 0.56 2.10 12.08
C ASP A 413 -0.72 2.55 12.83
N PHE A 414 -1.59 1.58 13.15
CA PHE A 414 -2.86 1.82 13.86
C PHE A 414 -2.64 2.14 15.34
N ARG A 415 -3.25 3.22 15.84
CA ARG A 415 -3.25 3.58 17.27
C ARG A 415 -3.89 2.48 18.12
N GLY A 416 -3.12 1.91 19.05
CA GLY A 416 -3.65 1.05 20.11
C GLY A 416 -4.02 -0.37 19.70
N ALA A 417 -3.82 -0.75 18.43
CA ALA A 417 -3.88 -2.14 18.03
C ALA A 417 -2.50 -2.77 18.20
N THR A 418 -2.18 -3.20 19.42
CA THR A 418 -1.62 -4.55 19.50
C THR A 418 -2.55 -5.41 18.66
N VAL A 419 -2.01 -6.19 17.71
CA VAL A 419 -2.78 -7.30 17.15
C VAL A 419 -3.10 -8.16 18.36
N GLU A 420 -4.24 -7.90 18.99
CA GLU A 420 -4.76 -8.71 20.07
C GLU A 420 -5.07 -10.03 19.39
N VAL A 421 -4.09 -10.92 19.47
CA VAL A 421 -4.37 -12.34 19.53
C VAL A 421 -5.32 -12.44 20.71
N GLU A 422 -6.62 -12.48 20.47
CA GLU A 422 -7.58 -12.88 21.48
C GLU A 422 -7.03 -14.20 22.04
N GLU A 423 -6.46 -14.14 23.23
CA GLU A 423 -6.16 -15.33 23.98
C GLU A 423 -7.51 -16.04 24.13
N PRO A 424 -7.61 -17.32 23.75
CA PRO A 424 -8.88 -18.01 23.87
C PRO A 424 -9.28 -17.97 25.34
N GLU A 425 -10.40 -17.33 25.63
CA GLU A 425 -11.04 -17.39 26.94
C GLU A 425 -10.99 -18.85 27.38
N GLN A 426 -10.36 -19.09 28.54
CA GLN A 426 -10.33 -20.40 29.16
C GLN A 426 -11.77 -20.80 29.46
N ARG A 427 -12.43 -21.45 28.49
CA ARG A 427 -13.66 -22.18 28.71
C ARG A 427 -13.34 -23.24 29.74
N VAL A 428 -13.75 -22.97 30.98
CA VAL A 428 -13.78 -23.94 32.07
C VAL A 428 -14.51 -25.17 31.54
N ARG A 429 -13.75 -26.24 31.27
CA ARG A 429 -14.32 -27.51 30.81
C ARG A 429 -15.20 -28.03 31.95
N PRO A 430 -16.47 -28.39 31.71
CA PRO A 430 -17.25 -29.07 32.72
C PRO A 430 -16.57 -30.41 33.03
N VAL A 431 -16.33 -30.65 34.31
CA VAL A 431 -15.78 -31.91 34.82
C VAL A 431 -16.80 -33.01 34.54
N ILE A 432 -16.49 -33.88 33.58
CA ILE A 432 -17.28 -35.09 33.35
C ILE A 432 -16.88 -36.10 34.45
N PRO A 433 -17.81 -36.55 35.30
CA PRO A 433 -17.47 -37.56 36.30
C PRO A 433 -17.13 -38.89 35.60
N ARG A 434 -15.97 -39.45 35.97
CA ARG A 434 -15.51 -40.77 35.54
C ARG A 434 -16.61 -41.81 35.80
N ARG A 435 -17.14 -42.43 34.73
CA ARG A 435 -17.87 -43.69 34.85
C ARG A 435 -16.89 -44.86 34.81
N ILE A 436 -17.12 -45.77 35.75
CA ILE A 436 -16.39 -47.01 36.02
C ILE A 436 -16.56 -47.96 34.81
N ALA A 437 -15.51 -48.74 34.56
CA ALA A 437 -15.42 -49.73 33.49
C ALA A 437 -16.40 -50.90 33.66
N GLY A 438 -16.83 -51.48 32.52
CA GLY A 438 -17.35 -52.85 32.48
C GLY A 438 -18.54 -53.07 31.52
N GLU A 439 -18.28 -53.84 30.47
CA GLU A 439 -19.17 -54.80 29.79
C GLU A 439 -20.03 -54.39 28.56
N ASP A 440 -19.73 -55.11 27.46
CA ASP A 440 -20.48 -55.49 26.27
C ASP A 440 -21.13 -54.44 25.33
N LEU A 441 -20.36 -54.12 24.28
CA LEU A 441 -20.77 -53.32 23.12
C LEU A 441 -21.17 -54.14 21.88
N ASP A 442 -21.25 -55.48 21.95
CA ASP A 442 -21.53 -56.31 20.76
C ASP A 442 -23.02 -56.52 20.43
N VAL A 443 -23.95 -55.79 21.08
CA VAL A 443 -25.38 -55.88 20.77
C VAL A 443 -25.95 -54.52 20.34
N PRO A 444 -26.48 -54.40 19.10
CA PRO A 444 -27.10 -53.17 18.59
C PRO A 444 -28.24 -52.63 19.47
N THR A 445 -28.34 -51.30 19.52
CA THR A 445 -29.12 -50.53 20.50
C THR A 445 -30.63 -50.81 20.51
N PHE A 446 -31.19 -51.37 19.43
CA PHE A 446 -32.63 -51.58 19.28
C PHE A 446 -33.18 -52.85 19.95
N LEU A 447 -32.32 -53.76 20.43
CA LEU A 447 -32.72 -54.97 21.17
C LEU A 447 -32.72 -54.79 22.71
N ARG A 448 -32.43 -53.59 23.22
CA ARG A 448 -32.23 -53.32 24.67
C ARG A 448 -33.44 -52.71 25.40
N ARG A 449 -34.68 -52.98 24.96
CA ARG A 449 -35.87 -52.57 25.73
C ARG A 449 -36.71 -53.79 26.13
N PRO A 450 -36.93 -54.03 27.43
CA PRO A 450 -38.13 -54.69 27.88
C PRO A 450 -39.30 -53.68 27.87
N GLU A 451 -40.46 -54.16 27.46
CA GLU A 451 -41.72 -53.42 27.39
C GLU A 451 -42.11 -52.82 28.75
N SER A 452 -42.60 -51.58 28.72
CA SER A 452 -43.52 -50.99 29.69
C SER A 452 -44.26 -49.84 29.03
#